data_AF-A0A8E0V3B2-F1
#
_entry.id   AF-A0A8E0V3B2-F1
#
_cell.length_a   1.000
_cell.length_b   1.000
_cell.length_c   1.000
_cell.angle_alpha   90.00
_cell.angle_beta   90.00
_cell.angle_gamma   90.00
#
_symmetry.space_group_name_H-M   'P 1'
#
loop_
_entity.id
_entity.type
_entity.pdbx_description
1 polymer ?
#
loop_
_entity_poly.entity_id
_entity_poly.type
_entity_poly.pdbx_seq_one_letter_code
_entity_poly.pdbx_strand_id
1 'polypeptide(L)'
;MRISPLCIRGYREFAGTIFYQARSLPSSILDSDISPASARRSANLSPEAPPQSTLTNNANYPAVEPKLIELGSPESKGILVVLLVLQAPSADPAYNLIETPYTMSLTNKLAITDVDLKDKRVLIRVDFNVPLNEKKEVTNPQRIVGALPTIKYAIDQGAKAVILMSHLGRPDGKKNPKYSLKPVVPELEKLLGKSVIFTEDCVGKEVEETVNKASGGQVILLENLRFHAEEEGSYKDEEGKKVKADKEAVTEFRKGLTALGDIYINDAFGTAHRAHSSMVGVDLPQKASGFLVKKELEYFAKALESPSRPFLAILGGSKVSDKIQLIDNLLPKVNSLIITGGMAFTFKKTLENVKIGNSLFDEAGSKTVGDIIEKAKKNNVKIVLPVDYITADKFAADAKTGYATDEEGIPDGYMGLDVGEKSVKLYKETIAEAKTILWNGPPGVFEMEPFANGTKQTLDAAVDAAKNGAIVIIGGGDTATVAAKYGAEDKLSHVSTGGGASLELLEGKELPGVAALSSK
;
A
#
# COMPACT_ATOMS: atom_id res chain seq x y z
N MET A 1 -41.01 63.40 6.23
CA MET A 1 -41.41 62.24 5.39
C MET A 1 -40.58 61.05 5.91
N ARG A 2 -41.10 59.82 6.12
CA ARG A 2 -41.80 58.87 5.21
C ARG A 2 -40.89 58.50 4.02
N ILE A 3 -40.60 57.23 3.67
CA ILE A 3 -41.23 55.91 3.99
C ILE A 3 -40.13 54.82 4.26
N SER A 4 -40.50 53.70 4.91
CA SER A 4 -39.70 52.48 5.16
C SER A 4 -39.68 51.48 3.96
N PRO A 5 -39.12 50.25 4.08
CA PRO A 5 -39.86 49.08 4.65
C PRO A 5 -38.97 48.21 5.61
N LEU A 6 -39.46 47.42 6.58
CA LEU A 6 -40.20 46.13 6.54
C LEU A 6 -39.58 45.08 5.57
N CYS A 7 -39.15 43.85 5.90
CA CYS A 7 -39.27 42.89 7.04
C CYS A 7 -40.35 41.78 6.88
N ILE A 8 -39.96 40.52 7.22
CA ILE A 8 -40.74 39.32 7.66
C ILE A 8 -40.61 37.98 6.85
N ARG A 9 -39.83 37.05 7.44
CA ARG A 9 -39.95 35.57 7.63
C ARG A 9 -39.84 34.49 6.52
N GLY A 10 -39.11 33.42 6.93
CA GLY A 10 -39.31 31.98 6.63
C GLY A 10 -38.07 31.32 6.01
N TYR A 11 -37.46 30.23 6.50
CA TYR A 11 -37.61 29.32 7.68
C TYR A 11 -36.15 28.92 8.09
N ARG A 12 -35.72 28.82 9.37
CA ARG A 12 -35.79 27.66 10.30
C ARG A 12 -35.59 26.27 9.63
N GLU A 13 -34.82 25.30 10.12
CA GLU A 13 -33.85 25.12 11.23
C GLU A 13 -33.17 23.73 10.95
N PHE A 14 -32.17 23.17 11.65
CA PHE A 14 -31.52 23.42 12.94
C PHE A 14 -30.06 22.88 12.90
N ALA A 15 -29.18 23.41 13.75
CA ALA A 15 -27.93 22.78 14.25
C ALA A 15 -28.22 21.55 15.15
N GLY A 16 -27.28 20.73 15.64
CA GLY A 16 -25.81 20.77 15.57
C GLY A 16 -25.11 21.29 16.83
N THR A 17 -25.13 20.56 17.97
CA THR A 17 -24.24 20.80 19.14
C THR A 17 -24.17 19.61 20.13
N ILE A 18 -22.93 19.28 20.52
CA ILE A 18 -22.36 18.69 21.76
C ILE A 18 -23.32 18.36 22.94
N PHE A 19 -23.07 17.25 23.65
CA PHE A 19 -23.22 17.18 25.12
C PHE A 19 -22.16 16.29 25.81
N TYR A 20 -21.94 16.51 27.11
CA TYR A 20 -21.00 15.77 28.00
C TYR A 20 -21.77 15.11 29.17
N GLN A 21 -21.05 14.43 30.09
CA GLN A 21 -21.58 13.71 31.28
C GLN A 21 -22.50 14.58 32.19
N ALA A 22 -23.40 14.09 33.06
CA ALA A 22 -23.36 12.88 33.92
C ALA A 22 -24.75 12.46 34.52
N ARG A 23 -24.76 11.35 35.31
CA ARG A 23 -25.70 10.84 36.37
C ARG A 23 -27.00 11.66 36.65
N SER A 24 -28.20 11.09 36.85
CA SER A 24 -28.54 10.00 37.82
C SER A 24 -29.94 9.33 37.61
N LEU A 25 -30.19 8.22 38.34
CA LEU A 25 -31.45 7.45 38.52
C LEU A 25 -32.52 8.18 39.39
N PRO A 26 -33.78 7.68 39.64
CA PRO A 26 -34.33 6.31 39.45
C PRO A 26 -35.81 6.16 38.92
N SER A 27 -36.30 4.90 38.85
CA SER A 27 -37.72 4.42 38.88
C SER A 27 -38.67 4.75 37.69
N SER A 28 -39.66 3.92 37.31
CA SER A 28 -40.07 2.53 37.66
C SER A 28 -41.19 2.02 36.70
N ILE A 29 -41.61 0.73 36.82
CA ILE A 29 -42.93 0.17 36.38
C ILE A 29 -43.11 0.01 34.83
N LEU A 30 -43.67 -1.08 34.25
CA LEU A 30 -44.20 -2.38 34.74
C LEU A 30 -44.06 -3.48 33.63
N ASP A 31 -44.39 -4.74 33.96
CA ASP A 31 -44.46 -5.91 33.07
C ASP A 31 -45.51 -5.74 31.94
N SER A 32 -45.47 -6.38 30.77
CA SER A 32 -45.73 -7.83 30.53
C SER A 32 -46.06 -8.07 29.02
N ASP A 33 -46.19 -9.28 28.45
CA ASP A 33 -45.46 -10.57 28.59
C ASP A 33 -45.91 -11.56 27.45
N ILE A 34 -45.23 -12.70 27.30
CA ILE A 34 -45.63 -13.97 26.64
C ILE A 34 -45.79 -14.07 25.09
N SER A 35 -45.10 -15.09 24.57
CA SER A 35 -45.29 -15.84 23.31
C SER A 35 -45.39 -17.34 23.67
N PRO A 36 -45.71 -18.35 22.81
CA PRO A 36 -45.98 -18.37 21.36
C PRO A 36 -47.21 -19.23 20.95
N ALA A 37 -47.36 -19.61 19.65
CA ALA A 37 -47.30 -21.03 19.20
C ALA A 37 -47.96 -21.36 17.81
N SER A 38 -47.21 -22.08 16.96
CA SER A 38 -47.69 -23.11 16.00
C SER A 38 -48.50 -22.65 14.75
N ALA A 39 -48.70 -23.44 13.66
CA ALA A 39 -48.23 -24.80 13.32
C ALA A 39 -48.34 -25.13 11.79
N ARG A 40 -47.39 -25.94 11.25
CA ARG A 40 -47.57 -26.96 10.16
C ARG A 40 -48.01 -26.43 8.77
N ARG A 41 -47.86 -27.13 7.61
CA ARG A 41 -47.40 -28.49 7.22
C ARG A 41 -46.92 -28.51 5.73
N SER A 42 -46.27 -29.60 5.31
CA SER A 42 -46.13 -30.21 3.94
C SER A 42 -46.97 -29.67 2.75
N ALA A 43 -46.65 -29.85 1.44
CA ALA A 43 -45.49 -30.25 0.60
C ALA A 43 -45.99 -30.20 -0.91
N ASN A 44 -45.42 -30.72 -2.02
CA ASN A 44 -44.26 -31.57 -2.38
C ASN A 44 -43.98 -31.48 -3.93
N LEU A 45 -42.99 -32.25 -4.44
CA LEU A 45 -42.81 -32.77 -5.83
C LEU A 45 -42.21 -31.88 -6.97
N SER A 46 -41.39 -32.55 -7.79
CA SER A 46 -40.93 -32.24 -9.17
C SER A 46 -41.09 -33.55 -10.01
N PRO A 47 -40.87 -33.65 -11.35
CA PRO A 47 -39.53 -33.49 -11.98
C PRO A 47 -39.46 -33.08 -13.50
N GLU A 48 -38.21 -32.92 -13.98
CA GLU A 48 -37.70 -33.19 -15.36
C GLU A 48 -38.07 -32.32 -16.60
N ALA A 49 -37.29 -32.51 -17.69
CA ALA A 49 -37.11 -31.68 -18.92
C ALA A 49 -36.58 -32.58 -20.08
N PRO A 50 -35.86 -32.16 -21.15
CA PRO A 50 -35.72 -30.89 -21.93
C PRO A 50 -36.12 -31.17 -23.43
N PRO A 51 -35.39 -30.83 -24.54
CA PRO A 51 -34.54 -29.69 -24.94
C PRO A 51 -34.91 -29.05 -26.33
N GLN A 52 -34.26 -27.93 -26.74
CA GLN A 52 -33.58 -27.77 -28.06
C GLN A 52 -32.86 -26.40 -28.22
N SER A 53 -32.21 -26.18 -29.37
CA SER A 53 -31.17 -25.16 -29.63
C SER A 53 -31.40 -24.32 -30.89
N THR A 54 -30.94 -23.05 -30.92
CA THR A 54 -30.38 -22.39 -32.13
C THR A 54 -29.59 -21.10 -31.83
N LEU A 55 -28.73 -20.69 -32.76
CA LEU A 55 -27.99 -19.41 -32.78
C LEU A 55 -28.77 -18.32 -33.54
N THR A 56 -28.57 -17.03 -33.19
CA THR A 56 -28.36 -15.92 -34.17
C THR A 56 -27.93 -14.61 -33.48
N ASN A 57 -27.20 -13.76 -34.21
CA ASN A 57 -26.95 -12.36 -33.84
C ASN A 57 -28.14 -11.47 -34.19
N ASN A 58 -28.37 -10.39 -33.44
CA ASN A 58 -28.20 -9.01 -33.93
C ASN A 58 -28.57 -7.96 -32.86
N ALA A 59 -27.88 -6.81 -32.90
CA ALA A 59 -28.28 -5.61 -32.17
C ALA A 59 -29.26 -4.77 -33.01
N ASN A 60 -30.22 -4.11 -32.37
CA ASN A 60 -31.10 -3.12 -32.99
C ASN A 60 -31.56 -2.10 -31.95
N TYR A 61 -31.38 -0.81 -32.23
CA TYR A 61 -32.04 0.28 -31.53
C TYR A 61 -33.06 0.94 -32.49
N PRO A 62 -34.33 1.14 -32.09
CA PRO A 62 -35.30 1.83 -32.92
C PRO A 62 -35.14 3.36 -32.85
N ALA A 63 -35.26 4.03 -33.98
CA ALA A 63 -35.48 5.49 -34.03
C ALA A 63 -36.97 5.81 -33.78
N VAL A 64 -37.26 7.06 -33.38
CA VAL A 64 -38.62 7.55 -33.14
C VAL A 64 -38.84 8.88 -33.87
N GLU A 65 -39.91 8.96 -34.67
CA GLU A 65 -40.30 10.16 -35.40
C GLU A 65 -41.16 11.11 -34.53
N PRO A 66 -41.02 12.44 -34.67
CA PRO A 66 -41.87 13.40 -33.97
C PRO A 66 -43.20 13.64 -34.72
N LYS A 67 -44.32 13.71 -33.97
CA LYS A 67 -45.60 14.23 -34.47
C LYS A 67 -45.87 15.64 -33.95
N LEU A 68 -46.24 16.54 -34.85
CA LEU A 68 -46.73 17.88 -34.55
C LEU A 68 -48.27 17.87 -34.36
N ILE A 69 -48.75 18.74 -33.47
CA ILE A 69 -50.15 19.17 -33.37
C ILE A 69 -50.13 20.68 -33.09
N GLU A 70 -50.84 21.46 -33.90
CA GLU A 70 -50.96 22.92 -33.72
C GLU A 70 -52.17 23.29 -32.84
N LEU A 71 -52.06 24.39 -32.10
CA LEU A 71 -53.19 25.16 -31.55
C LEU A 71 -52.92 26.66 -31.75
N GLY A 72 -53.98 27.44 -31.99
CA GLY A 72 -53.91 28.74 -32.65
C GLY A 72 -53.48 29.95 -31.80
N SER A 73 -53.07 30.99 -32.50
CA SER A 73 -52.77 32.36 -32.03
C SER A 73 -54.04 33.24 -31.89
N PRO A 74 -53.98 34.49 -31.36
CA PRO A 74 -52.85 35.26 -30.80
C PRO A 74 -53.10 35.64 -29.30
N GLU A 75 -52.32 36.45 -28.56
CA GLU A 75 -51.42 37.58 -28.84
C GLU A 75 -50.20 37.70 -27.88
N SER A 76 -49.30 38.64 -28.19
CA SER A 76 -48.35 39.34 -27.29
C SER A 76 -47.35 38.53 -26.41
N LYS A 77 -46.27 38.06 -27.06
CA LYS A 77 -44.85 38.09 -26.61
C LYS A 77 -44.55 37.84 -25.10
N GLY A 78 -44.22 36.59 -24.76
CA GLY A 78 -43.47 36.23 -23.54
C GLY A 78 -42.53 35.04 -23.80
N ILE A 79 -41.35 35.01 -23.18
CA ILE A 79 -40.39 33.90 -23.34
C ILE A 79 -40.84 32.72 -22.47
N LEU A 80 -41.21 31.60 -23.10
CA LEU A 80 -41.62 30.38 -22.40
C LEU A 80 -40.41 29.46 -22.18
N VAL A 81 -40.02 29.27 -20.92
CA VAL A 81 -39.04 28.23 -20.53
C VAL A 81 -39.77 26.89 -20.40
N VAL A 82 -39.53 25.97 -21.34
CA VAL A 82 -40.14 24.64 -21.31
C VAL A 82 -39.41 23.74 -20.30
N LEU A 83 -40.02 23.53 -19.15
CA LEU A 83 -39.54 22.57 -18.15
C LEU A 83 -39.92 21.15 -18.59
N LEU A 84 -38.97 20.39 -19.12
CA LEU A 84 -39.21 19.09 -19.74
C LEU A 84 -39.29 17.98 -18.67
N VAL A 85 -40.48 17.77 -18.11
CA VAL A 85 -40.75 16.72 -17.12
C VAL A 85 -40.84 15.35 -17.79
N LEU A 86 -39.74 14.59 -17.78
CA LEU A 86 -39.74 13.17 -18.12
C LEU A 86 -40.25 12.34 -16.93
N GLN A 87 -41.42 11.74 -17.06
CA GLN A 87 -41.87 10.70 -16.13
C GLN A 87 -41.06 9.43 -16.39
N ALA A 88 -40.28 9.00 -15.40
CA ALA A 88 -39.64 7.68 -15.42
C ALA A 88 -40.70 6.57 -15.19
N PRO A 89 -40.60 5.42 -15.88
CA PRO A 89 -41.39 4.24 -15.52
C PRO A 89 -41.00 3.72 -14.12
N SER A 90 -41.91 2.97 -13.49
CA SER A 90 -41.81 2.51 -12.11
C SER A 90 -40.56 1.67 -11.83
N ALA A 91 -39.87 1.95 -10.72
CA ALA A 91 -38.68 1.23 -10.29
C ALA A 91 -38.98 -0.18 -9.73
N ASP A 92 -38.08 -1.12 -10.00
CA ASP A 92 -38.05 -2.48 -9.44
C ASP A 92 -37.11 -2.52 -8.22
N PRO A 93 -37.58 -2.85 -7.00
CA PRO A 93 -36.86 -2.56 -5.76
C PRO A 93 -35.82 -3.62 -5.35
N ALA A 94 -34.84 -3.92 -6.20
CA ALA A 94 -33.83 -4.95 -5.90
C ALA A 94 -32.38 -4.70 -6.42
N TYR A 95 -32.01 -3.48 -6.82
CA TYR A 95 -30.59 -3.14 -7.12
C TYR A 95 -30.05 -2.01 -6.24
N ASN A 96 -29.49 -2.39 -5.10
CA ASN A 96 -28.55 -1.53 -4.37
C ASN A 96 -27.26 -1.41 -5.21
N LEU A 97 -27.18 -0.37 -6.03
CA LEU A 97 -25.90 0.12 -6.52
C LEU A 97 -25.09 0.60 -5.32
N ILE A 98 -24.22 -0.28 -4.82
CA ILE A 98 -23.18 0.10 -3.87
C ILE A 98 -22.27 1.07 -4.64
N GLU A 99 -22.36 2.36 -4.33
CA GLU A 99 -21.38 3.35 -4.76
C GLU A 99 -20.02 2.97 -4.15
N THR A 100 -19.24 2.18 -4.89
CA THR A 100 -17.84 1.94 -4.56
C THR A 100 -17.14 3.29 -4.59
N PRO A 101 -16.56 3.77 -3.47
CA PRO A 101 -15.89 5.07 -3.47
C PRO A 101 -14.80 5.05 -4.54
N TYR A 102 -14.75 6.12 -5.35
CA TYR A 102 -13.85 6.24 -6.50
C TYR A 102 -12.38 6.18 -6.03
N THR A 103 -11.87 4.96 -5.98
CA THR A 103 -10.54 4.62 -5.52
C THR A 103 -9.64 4.78 -6.72
N MET A 104 -8.72 5.77 -6.67
CA MET A 104 -7.78 5.98 -7.77
C MET A 104 -6.97 4.70 -8.00
N SER A 105 -7.23 3.99 -9.09
CA SER A 105 -6.46 2.80 -9.45
C SER A 105 -4.98 3.15 -9.53
N LEU A 106 -4.17 2.32 -8.88
CA LEU A 106 -2.71 2.42 -8.87
C LEU A 106 -2.13 2.35 -10.29
N THR A 107 -2.86 1.74 -11.24
CA THR A 107 -2.48 1.62 -12.65
C THR A 107 -2.70 2.90 -13.47
N ASN A 108 -3.52 3.85 -13.00
CA ASN A 108 -3.94 5.03 -13.78
C ASN A 108 -2.98 6.22 -13.68
N LYS A 109 -1.81 6.08 -13.04
CA LYS A 109 -0.79 7.13 -12.98
C LYS A 109 0.10 7.09 -14.23
N LEU A 110 0.57 8.26 -14.68
CA LEU A 110 1.58 8.35 -15.74
C LEU A 110 2.84 7.58 -15.35
N ALA A 111 3.47 6.95 -16.34
CA ALA A 111 4.83 6.44 -16.26
C ALA A 111 5.78 7.27 -17.14
N ILE A 112 7.09 7.08 -16.94
CA ILE A 112 8.14 7.67 -17.77
C ILE A 112 8.02 7.27 -19.26
N THR A 113 7.31 6.18 -19.56
CA THR A 113 6.93 5.75 -20.91
C THR A 113 5.86 6.61 -21.57
N ASP A 114 5.19 7.48 -20.80
CA ASP A 114 3.94 8.14 -21.18
C ASP A 114 4.14 9.67 -21.36
N VAL A 115 5.40 10.14 -21.39
CA VAL A 115 5.80 11.56 -21.41
C VAL A 115 6.95 11.81 -22.40
N ASP A 116 6.96 12.99 -23.05
CA ASP A 116 8.03 13.39 -23.98
C ASP A 116 9.24 13.96 -23.22
N LEU A 117 10.30 13.16 -23.13
CA LEU A 117 11.55 13.52 -22.46
C LEU A 117 12.51 14.31 -23.35
N LYS A 118 12.25 14.44 -24.65
CA LYS A 118 13.23 14.98 -25.59
C LYS A 118 13.54 16.45 -25.32
N ASP A 119 14.83 16.77 -25.28
CA ASP A 119 15.39 18.10 -25.00
C ASP A 119 14.97 18.67 -23.62
N LYS A 120 14.37 17.85 -22.73
CA LYS A 120 13.93 18.26 -21.38
C LYS A 120 15.01 18.09 -20.32
N ARG A 121 14.89 18.87 -19.24
CA ARG A 121 15.51 18.64 -17.93
C ARG A 121 14.63 17.67 -17.13
N VAL A 122 15.07 16.43 -16.95
CA VAL A 122 14.27 15.38 -16.28
C VAL A 122 14.73 15.25 -14.83
N LEU A 123 13.88 15.69 -13.89
CA LEU A 123 14.16 15.62 -12.46
C LEU A 123 13.63 14.29 -11.89
N ILE A 124 14.54 13.38 -11.53
CA ILE A 124 14.22 12.04 -11.03
C ILE A 124 14.48 11.95 -9.53
N ARG A 125 13.44 11.60 -8.77
CA ARG A 125 13.55 11.24 -7.35
C ARG A 125 13.86 9.75 -7.23
N VAL A 126 15.11 9.43 -6.91
CA VAL A 126 15.63 8.06 -6.79
C VAL A 126 15.90 7.70 -5.33
N ASP A 127 15.85 6.42 -4.99
CA ASP A 127 16.22 5.90 -3.67
C ASP A 127 17.66 5.37 -3.71
N PHE A 128 18.63 6.17 -3.30
CA PHE A 128 20.04 5.81 -3.12
C PHE A 128 20.40 5.76 -1.62
N ASN A 129 19.46 5.34 -0.76
CA ASN A 129 19.74 5.12 0.66
C ASN A 129 20.51 3.80 0.86
N VAL A 130 21.74 3.74 0.35
CA VAL A 130 22.61 2.56 0.34
C VAL A 130 23.48 2.43 1.60
N PRO A 131 23.81 1.19 2.02
CA PRO A 131 24.77 0.96 3.09
C PRO A 131 26.20 1.23 2.62
N LEU A 132 26.90 2.12 3.31
CA LEU A 132 28.32 2.43 3.08
C LEU A 132 29.19 1.74 4.16
N ASN A 133 30.40 1.32 3.79
CA ASN A 133 31.40 0.84 4.77
C ASN A 133 32.18 2.00 5.41
N GLU A 134 33.15 1.67 6.27
CA GLU A 134 34.02 2.64 6.96
C GLU A 134 34.85 3.52 6.01
N LYS A 135 35.18 3.02 4.81
CA LYS A 135 35.86 3.75 3.74
C LYS A 135 34.91 4.62 2.89
N LYS A 136 33.61 4.60 3.22
CA LYS A 136 32.48 5.17 2.45
C LYS A 136 32.19 4.50 1.11
N GLU A 137 32.71 3.30 0.86
CA GLU A 137 32.42 2.52 -0.35
C GLU A 137 31.01 1.91 -0.26
N VAL A 138 30.27 1.84 -1.38
CA VAL A 138 28.94 1.24 -1.44
C VAL A 138 29.03 -0.27 -1.27
N THR A 139 28.44 -0.81 -0.20
CA THR A 139 28.50 -2.27 0.10
C THR A 139 27.39 -3.08 -0.56
N ASN A 140 26.27 -2.44 -0.89
CA ASN A 140 25.17 -3.06 -1.63
C ASN A 140 24.62 -2.05 -2.65
N PRO A 141 24.88 -2.24 -3.96
CA PRO A 141 24.46 -1.31 -5.01
C PRO A 141 23.02 -1.54 -5.50
N GLN A 142 22.25 -2.51 -4.99
CA GLN A 142 20.95 -2.90 -5.57
C GLN A 142 19.96 -1.73 -5.71
N ARG A 143 19.98 -0.77 -4.78
CA ARG A 143 19.17 0.45 -4.84
C ARG A 143 19.58 1.40 -5.99
N ILE A 144 20.87 1.45 -6.31
CA ILE A 144 21.39 2.18 -7.48
C ILE A 144 20.99 1.45 -8.76
N VAL A 145 21.19 0.12 -8.79
CA VAL A 145 20.83 -0.76 -9.92
C VAL A 145 19.35 -0.63 -10.28
N GLY A 146 18.46 -0.61 -9.29
CA GLY A 146 17.01 -0.47 -9.48
C GLY A 146 16.56 0.82 -10.20
N ALA A 147 17.33 1.91 -10.08
CA ALA A 147 17.04 3.18 -10.78
C ALA A 147 17.65 3.26 -12.20
N LEU A 148 18.65 2.41 -12.53
CA LEU A 148 19.33 2.47 -13.83
C LEU A 148 18.40 2.37 -15.05
N PRO A 149 17.30 1.59 -15.07
CA PRO A 149 16.39 1.56 -16.22
C PRO A 149 15.76 2.93 -16.49
N THR A 150 15.33 3.63 -15.45
CA THR A 150 14.71 4.96 -15.53
C THR A 150 15.73 6.03 -15.97
N ILE A 151 16.95 5.94 -15.44
CA ILE A 151 18.06 6.85 -15.78
C ILE A 151 18.49 6.66 -17.24
N LYS A 152 18.69 5.40 -17.69
CA LYS A 152 19.12 5.08 -19.06
C LYS A 152 18.04 5.46 -20.07
N TYR A 153 16.78 5.09 -19.82
CA TYR A 153 15.66 5.49 -20.68
C TYR A 153 15.55 7.01 -20.86
N ALA A 154 15.76 7.81 -19.82
CA ALA A 154 15.75 9.27 -19.96
C ALA A 154 16.88 9.81 -20.87
N ILE A 155 18.06 9.21 -20.81
CA ILE A 155 19.19 9.52 -21.71
C ILE A 155 18.86 9.07 -23.15
N ASP A 156 18.35 7.85 -23.30
CA ASP A 156 18.07 7.21 -24.60
C ASP A 156 16.92 7.89 -25.37
N GLN A 157 15.93 8.46 -24.65
CA GLN A 157 14.89 9.33 -25.23
C GLN A 157 15.37 10.77 -25.52
N GLY A 158 16.65 11.07 -25.31
CA GLY A 158 17.25 12.36 -25.68
C GLY A 158 16.94 13.50 -24.72
N ALA A 159 16.85 13.25 -23.42
CA ALA A 159 16.80 14.33 -22.43
C ALA A 159 18.00 15.28 -22.55
N LYS A 160 17.77 16.59 -22.39
CA LYS A 160 18.84 17.60 -22.31
C LYS A 160 19.76 17.28 -21.12
N ALA A 161 19.16 17.02 -19.95
CA ALA A 161 19.86 16.67 -18.73
C ALA A 161 18.99 15.77 -17.84
N VAL A 162 19.62 14.90 -17.05
CA VAL A 162 18.97 14.03 -16.07
C VAL A 162 19.46 14.40 -14.68
N ILE A 163 18.56 14.93 -13.85
CA ILE A 163 18.87 15.47 -12.52
C ILE A 163 18.37 14.48 -11.48
N LEU A 164 19.28 13.83 -10.78
CA LEU A 164 18.99 12.83 -9.76
C LEU A 164 18.99 13.48 -8.38
N MET A 165 17.88 13.40 -7.67
CA MET A 165 17.80 13.85 -6.28
C MET A 165 17.49 12.68 -5.35
N SER A 166 18.36 12.41 -4.38
CA SER A 166 18.20 11.30 -3.44
C SER A 166 18.32 11.71 -1.96
N HIS A 167 18.36 10.74 -1.06
CA HIS A 167 18.68 10.93 0.34
C HIS A 167 19.47 9.74 0.86
N LEU A 168 20.27 9.94 1.90
CA LEU A 168 21.01 8.87 2.56
C LEU A 168 20.94 9.03 4.09
N GLY A 169 20.64 7.95 4.80
CA GLY A 169 20.58 7.93 6.25
C GLY A 169 19.57 8.91 6.88
N ARG A 170 19.94 9.42 8.06
CA ARG A 170 19.15 10.38 8.87
C ARG A 170 20.06 11.51 9.36
N PRO A 171 20.30 12.55 8.54
CA PRO A 171 21.00 13.78 8.94
C PRO A 171 20.14 14.75 9.77
N ASP A 172 18.84 14.47 9.96
CA ASP A 172 17.90 15.24 10.80
C ASP A 172 17.88 16.76 10.52
N GLY A 173 17.99 17.16 9.25
CA GLY A 173 17.90 18.56 8.80
C GLY A 173 19.20 19.37 8.90
N LYS A 174 20.38 18.71 8.97
CA LYS A 174 21.70 19.37 9.10
C LYS A 174 22.73 18.75 8.15
N LYS A 175 23.56 19.56 7.48
CA LYS A 175 24.67 19.06 6.63
C LYS A 175 25.63 18.18 7.45
N ASN A 176 25.84 16.93 7.01
CA ASN A 176 26.65 15.96 7.74
C ASN A 176 27.47 15.06 6.78
N PRO A 177 28.82 15.17 6.76
CA PRO A 177 29.69 14.40 5.86
C PRO A 177 29.65 12.86 6.00
N LYS A 178 28.98 12.31 7.03
CA LYS A 178 28.65 10.88 7.14
C LYS A 178 27.55 10.45 6.17
N TYR A 179 26.64 11.35 5.84
CA TYR A 179 25.42 11.09 5.07
C TYR A 179 25.40 11.79 3.70
N SER A 180 26.57 12.23 3.20
CA SER A 180 26.69 12.77 1.84
C SER A 180 26.42 11.69 0.78
N LEU A 181 25.81 12.06 -0.35
CA LEU A 181 25.62 11.23 -1.53
C LEU A 181 26.87 11.17 -2.43
N LYS A 182 27.89 12.00 -2.19
CA LYS A 182 29.15 12.01 -2.96
C LYS A 182 29.82 10.63 -3.13
N PRO A 183 29.80 9.70 -2.14
CA PRO A 183 30.36 8.35 -2.31
C PRO A 183 29.52 7.41 -3.19
N VAL A 184 28.29 7.79 -3.58
CA VAL A 184 27.47 7.04 -4.54
C VAL A 184 27.96 7.27 -5.99
N VAL A 185 28.61 8.42 -6.26
CA VAL A 185 29.04 8.83 -7.60
C VAL A 185 29.89 7.76 -8.32
N PRO A 186 30.97 7.19 -7.74
CA PRO A 186 31.84 6.29 -8.50
C PRO A 186 31.16 4.96 -8.88
N GLU A 187 30.26 4.45 -8.02
CA GLU A 187 29.50 3.23 -8.31
C GLU A 187 28.39 3.50 -9.35
N LEU A 188 27.75 4.67 -9.31
CA LEU A 188 26.80 5.09 -10.34
C LEU A 188 27.48 5.30 -11.70
N GLU A 189 28.63 5.97 -11.76
CA GLU A 189 29.41 6.16 -13.00
C GLU A 189 29.81 4.83 -13.62
N LYS A 190 30.31 3.90 -12.81
CA LYS A 190 30.67 2.51 -13.17
C LYS A 190 29.48 1.72 -13.72
N LEU A 191 28.30 1.82 -13.10
CA LEU A 191 27.08 1.09 -13.51
C LEU A 191 26.36 1.73 -14.72
N LEU A 192 26.56 3.03 -14.93
CA LEU A 192 25.99 3.79 -16.03
C LEU A 192 26.87 3.77 -17.28
N GLY A 193 28.20 3.74 -17.11
CA GLY A 193 29.18 3.92 -18.19
C GLY A 193 29.34 5.37 -18.65
N LYS A 194 28.94 6.35 -17.81
CA LYS A 194 28.90 7.78 -18.14
C LYS A 194 29.25 8.60 -16.89
N SER A 195 29.97 9.71 -17.08
CA SER A 195 30.34 10.62 -15.99
C SER A 195 29.12 11.27 -15.34
N VAL A 196 29.16 11.43 -14.01
CA VAL A 196 28.10 12.05 -13.20
C VAL A 196 28.61 13.32 -12.54
N ILE A 197 27.96 14.44 -12.83
CA ILE A 197 28.27 15.74 -12.20
C ILE A 197 27.67 15.72 -10.78
N PHE A 198 28.47 16.01 -9.76
CA PHE A 198 27.98 16.13 -8.38
C PHE A 198 27.89 17.61 -7.97
N THR A 199 26.83 17.99 -7.26
CA THR A 199 26.69 19.34 -6.66
C THR A 199 26.69 19.25 -5.14
N GLU A 200 27.44 20.13 -4.45
CA GLU A 200 27.58 20.14 -2.97
C GLU A 200 26.32 20.66 -2.22
N ASP A 201 25.25 20.92 -2.96
CA ASP A 201 23.90 21.22 -2.49
C ASP A 201 22.86 20.69 -3.51
N CYS A 202 21.57 20.80 -3.17
CA CYS A 202 20.45 20.34 -3.99
C CYS A 202 19.49 21.46 -4.45
N VAL A 203 19.68 22.69 -4.00
CA VAL A 203 18.89 23.87 -4.40
C VAL A 203 19.77 25.11 -4.51
N GLY A 204 19.29 26.13 -5.21
CA GLY A 204 19.92 27.44 -5.32
C GLY A 204 20.85 27.61 -6.52
N LYS A 205 21.36 28.85 -6.67
CA LYS A 205 21.93 29.38 -7.93
C LYS A 205 23.02 28.53 -8.56
N GLU A 206 23.96 27.99 -7.79
CA GLU A 206 25.05 27.16 -8.31
C GLU A 206 24.54 25.83 -8.88
N VAL A 207 23.50 25.25 -8.26
CA VAL A 207 22.82 24.04 -8.73
C VAL A 207 22.01 24.35 -10.00
N GLU A 208 21.23 25.44 -9.98
CA GLU A 208 20.46 25.91 -11.15
C GLU A 208 21.37 26.21 -12.35
N GLU A 209 22.49 26.91 -12.14
CA GLU A 209 23.48 27.17 -13.19
C GLU A 209 24.07 25.87 -13.76
N THR A 210 24.41 24.91 -12.89
CA THR A 210 24.95 23.61 -13.31
C THR A 210 23.94 22.83 -14.15
N VAL A 211 22.68 22.77 -13.70
CA VAL A 211 21.56 22.12 -14.41
C VAL A 211 21.23 22.81 -15.74
N ASN A 212 21.27 24.14 -15.79
CA ASN A 212 20.90 24.88 -17.00
C ASN A 212 21.99 24.84 -18.09
N LYS A 213 23.27 24.75 -17.68
CA LYS A 213 24.43 24.55 -18.57
C LYS A 213 24.53 23.11 -19.12
N ALA A 214 23.93 22.13 -18.45
CA ALA A 214 24.03 20.73 -18.85
C ALA A 214 23.30 20.44 -20.18
N SER A 215 23.85 19.49 -20.96
CA SER A 215 23.33 19.08 -22.27
C SER A 215 23.73 17.64 -22.63
N GLY A 216 23.18 17.07 -23.71
CA GLY A 216 23.58 15.74 -24.20
C GLY A 216 23.35 14.60 -23.20
N GLY A 217 22.19 14.62 -22.52
CA GLY A 217 21.85 13.64 -21.49
C GLY A 217 22.86 13.59 -20.34
N GLN A 218 23.51 14.71 -20.01
CA GLN A 218 24.40 14.78 -18.84
C GLN A 218 23.62 14.44 -17.57
N VAL A 219 24.23 13.59 -16.74
CA VAL A 219 23.64 13.15 -15.47
C VAL A 219 24.24 13.97 -14.34
N ILE A 220 23.36 14.51 -13.49
CA ILE A 220 23.71 15.30 -12.31
C ILE A 220 23.17 14.55 -11.09
N LEU A 221 23.98 14.36 -10.05
CA LEU A 221 23.55 13.89 -8.74
C LEU A 221 23.62 15.05 -7.74
N LEU A 222 22.46 15.41 -7.20
CA LEU A 222 22.35 16.41 -6.14
C LEU A 222 22.76 15.82 -4.79
N GLU A 223 23.26 16.66 -3.89
CA GLU A 223 23.51 16.27 -2.49
C GLU A 223 22.20 15.92 -1.75
N ASN A 224 22.34 15.20 -0.63
CA ASN A 224 21.27 14.64 0.18
C ASN A 224 20.22 15.67 0.61
N LEU A 225 18.98 15.53 0.10
CA LEU A 225 17.89 16.47 0.41
C LEU A 225 17.60 16.63 1.91
N ARG A 226 17.84 15.60 2.75
CA ARG A 226 17.61 15.67 4.21
C ARG A 226 18.64 16.54 4.94
N PHE A 227 19.64 17.09 4.25
CA PHE A 227 20.48 18.17 4.80
C PHE A 227 19.69 19.46 5.02
N HIS A 228 18.55 19.62 4.34
CA HIS A 228 17.57 20.68 4.57
C HIS A 228 16.43 20.13 5.43
N ALA A 229 16.00 20.89 6.44
CA ALA A 229 14.85 20.53 7.30
C ALA A 229 13.53 20.50 6.51
N GLU A 230 13.51 21.24 5.41
CA GLU A 230 12.41 21.52 4.50
C GLU A 230 11.98 20.29 3.70
N GLU A 231 12.86 19.28 3.53
CA GLU A 231 12.53 17.98 2.91
C GLU A 231 11.56 17.18 3.80
N GLU A 232 11.87 17.02 5.10
CA GLU A 232 11.04 16.27 6.05
C GLU A 232 10.03 17.18 6.81
N GLY A 233 9.96 18.46 6.45
CA GLY A 233 9.17 19.50 7.13
C GLY A 233 9.52 19.68 8.62
N SER A 234 10.68 19.18 9.05
CA SER A 234 11.09 19.10 10.45
C SER A 234 12.55 18.67 10.61
N TYR A 235 13.15 19.07 11.73
CA TYR A 235 14.53 18.75 12.12
C TYR A 235 14.59 18.36 13.61
N LYS A 236 15.79 18.05 14.11
CA LYS A 236 16.05 17.93 15.56
C LYS A 236 16.90 19.07 16.08
N ASP A 237 16.47 19.66 17.19
CA ASP A 237 17.28 20.57 18.00
C ASP A 237 18.44 19.81 18.70
N GLU A 238 19.20 20.51 19.53
CA GLU A 238 20.36 19.96 20.24
C GLU A 238 19.96 19.02 21.39
N GLU A 239 18.72 19.11 21.86
CA GLU A 239 18.11 18.19 22.83
C GLU A 239 17.56 16.91 22.16
N GLY A 240 17.65 16.81 20.82
CA GLY A 240 17.12 15.70 20.02
C GLY A 240 15.60 15.75 19.80
N LYS A 241 14.94 16.83 20.21
CA LYS A 241 13.49 17.03 20.13
C LYS A 241 13.11 17.54 18.75
N LYS A 242 11.92 17.12 18.29
CA LYS A 242 11.45 17.37 16.92
C LYS A 242 10.86 18.78 16.79
N VAL A 243 11.54 19.63 16.02
CA VAL A 243 11.08 20.98 15.66
C VAL A 243 10.52 20.95 14.23
N LYS A 244 9.46 21.71 13.95
CA LYS A 244 8.93 21.86 12.59
C LYS A 244 9.77 22.86 11.80
N ALA A 245 9.97 22.59 10.51
CA ALA A 245 10.49 23.59 9.58
C ALA A 245 9.46 24.71 9.38
N ASP A 246 9.95 25.88 9.00
CA ASP A 246 9.11 27.02 8.64
C ASP A 246 8.34 26.76 7.32
N LYS A 247 7.11 27.28 7.18
CA LYS A 247 6.27 26.94 6.02
C LYS A 247 6.72 27.68 4.77
N GLU A 248 7.13 28.92 4.93
CA GLU A 248 7.62 29.79 3.88
C GLU A 248 8.98 29.27 3.38
N ALA A 249 9.86 28.81 4.28
CA ALA A 249 11.09 28.07 3.94
C ALA A 249 10.81 26.76 3.18
N VAL A 250 9.87 25.92 3.66
CA VAL A 250 9.43 24.70 2.95
C VAL A 250 8.90 25.03 1.55
N THR A 251 8.19 26.15 1.40
CA THR A 251 7.66 26.61 0.11
C THR A 251 8.77 27.06 -0.83
N GLU A 252 9.78 27.77 -0.34
CA GLU A 252 10.91 28.23 -1.15
C GLU A 252 11.82 27.06 -1.58
N PHE A 253 12.10 26.11 -0.68
CA PHE A 253 12.82 24.87 -1.00
C PHE A 253 12.13 24.07 -2.13
N ARG A 254 10.79 24.01 -2.10
CA ARG A 254 9.97 23.38 -3.14
C ARG A 254 10.05 24.08 -4.50
N LYS A 255 10.05 25.42 -4.52
CA LYS A 255 10.32 26.18 -5.76
C LYS A 255 11.74 25.88 -6.29
N GLY A 256 12.73 25.86 -5.39
CA GLY A 256 14.13 25.55 -5.71
C GLY A 256 14.27 24.19 -6.40
N LEU A 257 13.64 23.14 -5.87
CA LEU A 257 13.61 21.82 -6.53
C LEU A 257 12.84 21.86 -7.87
N THR A 258 11.69 22.54 -7.91
CA THR A 258 10.85 22.65 -9.11
C THR A 258 11.59 23.33 -10.27
N ALA A 259 12.40 24.35 -9.99
CA ALA A 259 13.17 25.09 -10.98
C ALA A 259 14.21 24.23 -11.75
N LEU A 260 14.62 23.09 -11.21
CA LEU A 260 15.65 22.21 -11.80
C LEU A 260 15.11 21.28 -12.91
N GLY A 261 13.79 21.13 -13.03
CA GLY A 261 13.16 20.21 -13.99
C GLY A 261 12.16 20.88 -14.92
N ASP A 262 11.88 20.21 -16.03
CA ASP A 262 10.73 20.46 -16.90
C ASP A 262 9.68 19.34 -16.75
N ILE A 263 10.15 18.14 -16.39
CA ILE A 263 9.33 16.95 -16.06
C ILE A 263 9.86 16.34 -14.75
N TYR A 264 8.93 15.89 -13.89
CA TYR A 264 9.24 15.16 -12.66
C TYR A 264 8.97 13.67 -12.80
N ILE A 265 9.92 12.84 -12.39
CA ILE A 265 9.80 11.38 -12.31
C ILE A 265 10.02 10.92 -10.85
N ASN A 266 9.01 10.29 -10.25
CA ASN A 266 9.18 9.59 -8.97
C ASN A 266 9.58 8.13 -9.21
N ASP A 267 10.78 7.74 -8.78
CA ASP A 267 11.26 6.35 -8.82
C ASP A 267 11.67 5.83 -7.43
N ALA A 268 11.22 6.50 -6.36
CA ALA A 268 11.56 6.20 -4.96
C ALA A 268 10.35 5.71 -4.16
N PHE A 269 9.83 4.52 -4.52
CA PHE A 269 8.63 3.95 -3.89
C PHE A 269 8.73 3.85 -2.36
N GLY A 270 9.92 3.52 -1.83
CA GLY A 270 10.19 3.46 -0.38
C GLY A 270 10.04 4.78 0.39
N THR A 271 9.89 5.91 -0.29
CA THR A 271 9.54 7.21 0.32
C THR A 271 8.10 7.65 0.05
N ALA A 272 7.33 6.94 -0.78
CA ALA A 272 6.05 7.41 -1.29
C ALA A 272 4.94 7.53 -0.22
N HIS A 273 5.08 6.86 0.94
CA HIS A 273 4.21 7.06 2.11
C HIS A 273 4.37 8.43 2.79
N ARG A 274 5.34 9.25 2.37
CA ARG A 274 5.70 10.49 3.07
C ARG A 274 5.35 11.73 2.27
N ALA A 275 4.67 12.67 2.91
CA ALA A 275 4.38 14.01 2.36
C ALA A 275 5.60 14.95 2.34
N HIS A 276 6.79 14.41 2.07
CA HIS A 276 8.04 15.16 1.97
C HIS A 276 8.06 16.09 0.76
N SER A 277 8.87 17.14 0.80
CA SER A 277 8.94 18.14 -0.27
C SER A 277 9.36 17.55 -1.62
N SER A 278 10.27 16.57 -1.64
CA SER A 278 10.62 15.82 -2.85
C SER A 278 9.56 14.83 -3.35
N MET A 279 8.55 14.49 -2.54
CA MET A 279 7.47 13.56 -2.90
C MET A 279 6.22 14.28 -3.42
N VAL A 280 5.87 15.43 -2.81
CA VAL A 280 4.59 16.12 -3.06
C VAL A 280 4.75 17.62 -3.37
N GLY A 281 5.97 18.13 -3.40
CA GLY A 281 6.26 19.57 -3.50
C GLY A 281 6.94 20.03 -4.79
N VAL A 282 7.24 19.12 -5.73
CA VAL A 282 7.70 19.49 -7.07
C VAL A 282 6.49 19.81 -7.94
N ASP A 283 6.34 21.08 -8.32
CA ASP A 283 5.15 21.57 -9.05
C ASP A 283 5.41 21.71 -10.55
N LEU A 284 5.58 20.57 -11.21
CA LEU A 284 5.72 20.47 -12.67
C LEU A 284 4.45 19.89 -13.32
N PRO A 285 4.10 20.27 -14.56
CA PRO A 285 2.85 19.83 -15.20
C PRO A 285 2.77 18.31 -15.39
N GLN A 286 3.90 17.66 -15.68
CA GLN A 286 4.01 16.21 -15.84
C GLN A 286 4.80 15.61 -14.69
N LYS A 287 4.10 14.81 -13.87
CA LYS A 287 4.63 14.09 -12.71
C LYS A 287 4.34 12.61 -12.89
N ALA A 288 5.33 11.84 -13.31
CA ALA A 288 5.18 10.45 -13.70
C ALA A 288 5.98 9.50 -12.79
N SER A 289 5.68 8.20 -12.87
CA SER A 289 6.42 7.13 -12.21
C SER A 289 7.60 6.66 -13.06
N GLY A 290 8.76 6.43 -12.43
CA GLY A 290 9.85 5.67 -13.05
C GLY A 290 9.52 4.17 -13.09
N PHE A 291 10.41 3.35 -13.66
CA PHE A 291 10.12 1.92 -13.85
C PHE A 291 9.99 1.13 -12.54
N LEU A 292 10.70 1.52 -11.48
CA LEU A 292 10.60 0.87 -10.17
C LEU A 292 9.24 1.19 -9.54
N VAL A 293 8.86 2.48 -9.48
CA VAL A 293 7.53 2.86 -8.95
C VAL A 293 6.40 2.29 -9.81
N LYS A 294 6.52 2.31 -11.14
CA LYS A 294 5.55 1.69 -12.06
C LYS A 294 5.36 0.20 -11.75
N LYS A 295 6.46 -0.56 -11.60
CA LYS A 295 6.41 -1.99 -11.28
C LYS A 295 5.72 -2.25 -9.94
N GLU A 296 6.09 -1.49 -8.89
CA GLU A 296 5.47 -1.61 -7.56
C GLU A 296 3.94 -1.40 -7.66
N LEU A 297 3.49 -0.32 -8.32
CA LEU A 297 2.06 -0.02 -8.51
C LEU A 297 1.33 -1.10 -9.33
N GLU A 298 1.92 -1.59 -10.43
CA GLU A 298 1.33 -2.63 -11.26
C GLU A 298 1.16 -3.96 -10.53
N TYR A 299 2.10 -4.35 -9.64
CA TYR A 299 1.98 -5.57 -8.85
C TYR A 299 1.03 -5.41 -7.65
N PHE A 300 1.02 -4.27 -6.97
CA PHE A 300 0.04 -4.03 -5.90
C PHE A 300 -1.39 -3.89 -6.43
N ALA A 301 -1.60 -3.30 -7.62
CA ALA A 301 -2.91 -3.31 -8.29
C ALA A 301 -3.41 -4.74 -8.55
N LYS A 302 -2.55 -5.60 -9.10
CA LYS A 302 -2.86 -7.03 -9.34
C LYS A 302 -3.23 -7.77 -8.05
N ALA A 303 -2.73 -7.37 -6.88
CA ALA A 303 -3.10 -7.99 -5.60
C ALA A 303 -4.35 -7.35 -4.93
N LEU A 304 -4.49 -6.03 -5.02
CA LEU A 304 -5.47 -5.26 -4.22
C LEU A 304 -6.75 -4.89 -4.97
N GLU A 305 -6.67 -4.70 -6.29
CA GLU A 305 -7.79 -4.25 -7.14
C GLU A 305 -8.45 -5.40 -7.90
N SER A 306 -7.67 -6.36 -8.43
CA SER A 306 -8.20 -7.49 -9.21
C SER A 306 -7.34 -8.77 -9.12
N PRO A 307 -7.24 -9.39 -7.93
CA PRO A 307 -6.44 -10.60 -7.72
C PRO A 307 -7.00 -11.84 -8.43
N SER A 308 -6.09 -12.59 -9.06
CA SER A 308 -6.39 -13.92 -9.59
C SER A 308 -6.62 -14.90 -8.44
N ARG A 309 -7.83 -15.48 -8.36
CA ARG A 309 -8.25 -16.31 -7.21
C ARG A 309 -7.97 -17.81 -7.40
N PRO A 310 -7.61 -18.55 -6.32
CA PRO A 310 -7.55 -18.11 -4.92
C PRO A 310 -6.41 -17.12 -4.60
N PHE A 311 -6.71 -16.12 -3.78
CA PHE A 311 -5.72 -15.16 -3.27
C PHE A 311 -5.35 -15.52 -1.83
N LEU A 312 -4.07 -15.81 -1.60
CA LEU A 312 -3.48 -16.07 -0.28
C LEU A 312 -2.73 -14.84 0.23
N ALA A 313 -2.92 -14.49 1.50
CA ALA A 313 -1.94 -13.69 2.25
C ALA A 313 -1.18 -14.56 3.26
N ILE A 314 0.12 -14.30 3.41
CA ILE A 314 0.99 -14.93 4.40
C ILE A 314 1.52 -13.79 5.27
N LEU A 315 1.05 -13.70 6.52
CA LEU A 315 1.41 -12.64 7.46
C LEU A 315 2.21 -13.20 8.63
N GLY A 316 3.37 -12.60 8.89
CA GLY A 316 4.23 -12.93 10.01
C GLY A 316 4.79 -11.69 10.71
N GLY A 317 5.43 -11.92 11.85
CA GLY A 317 6.03 -10.89 12.68
C GLY A 317 5.96 -11.23 14.16
N SER A 318 6.38 -10.29 15.01
CA SER A 318 6.47 -10.47 16.47
C SER A 318 5.20 -10.10 17.25
N LYS A 319 4.26 -9.34 16.65
CA LYS A 319 3.06 -8.81 17.31
C LYS A 319 1.85 -8.81 16.40
N VAL A 320 0.66 -8.80 17.00
CA VAL A 320 -0.62 -8.68 16.29
C VAL A 320 -1.02 -7.21 16.15
N SER A 321 -0.78 -6.38 17.18
CA SER A 321 -1.05 -4.94 17.23
C SER A 321 -0.58 -4.21 15.97
N ASP A 322 0.65 -4.52 15.55
CA ASP A 322 1.37 -3.87 14.47
C ASP A 322 0.90 -4.38 13.08
N LYS A 323 -0.14 -5.23 13.04
CA LYS A 323 -0.72 -5.89 11.86
C LYS A 323 -2.26 -5.81 11.79
N ILE A 324 -2.95 -5.24 12.79
CA ILE A 324 -4.43 -5.22 12.82
C ILE A 324 -5.01 -4.54 11.57
N GLN A 325 -4.53 -3.35 11.20
CA GLN A 325 -5.02 -2.63 10.02
C GLN A 325 -4.74 -3.39 8.71
N LEU A 326 -3.59 -4.06 8.63
CA LEU A 326 -3.21 -4.89 7.48
C LEU A 326 -4.17 -6.09 7.34
N ILE A 327 -4.46 -6.78 8.44
CA ILE A 327 -5.41 -7.91 8.46
C ILE A 327 -6.81 -7.41 8.06
N ASP A 328 -7.33 -6.35 8.68
CA ASP A 328 -8.66 -5.82 8.40
C ASP A 328 -8.82 -5.38 6.93
N ASN A 329 -7.79 -4.78 6.31
CA ASN A 329 -7.83 -4.41 4.89
C ASN A 329 -7.69 -5.62 3.94
N LEU A 330 -7.03 -6.71 4.36
CA LEU A 330 -6.85 -7.91 3.54
C LEU A 330 -7.99 -8.93 3.66
N LEU A 331 -8.64 -9.06 4.81
CA LEU A 331 -9.76 -10.01 5.02
C LEU A 331 -10.90 -9.93 3.97
N PRO A 332 -11.38 -8.75 3.50
CA PRO A 332 -12.37 -8.70 2.43
C PRO A 332 -11.80 -8.97 1.03
N LYS A 333 -10.48 -9.10 0.88
CA LYS A 333 -9.79 -9.31 -0.40
C LYS A 333 -9.34 -10.76 -0.59
N VAL A 334 -8.80 -11.42 0.44
CA VAL A 334 -8.20 -12.76 0.33
C VAL A 334 -9.24 -13.89 0.30
N ASN A 335 -8.80 -15.09 -0.08
CA ASN A 335 -9.53 -16.36 0.11
C ASN A 335 -8.93 -17.18 1.26
N SER A 336 -7.63 -17.06 1.49
CA SER A 336 -6.90 -17.71 2.57
C SER A 336 -5.91 -16.74 3.22
N LEU A 337 -5.64 -16.95 4.51
CA LEU A 337 -4.71 -16.14 5.30
C LEU A 337 -3.93 -17.06 6.24
N ILE A 338 -2.64 -17.24 5.96
CA ILE A 338 -1.68 -17.85 6.89
C ILE A 338 -1.23 -16.77 7.88
N ILE A 339 -1.33 -17.05 9.17
CA ILE A 339 -0.74 -16.25 10.25
C ILE A 339 0.35 -17.09 10.92
N THR A 340 1.58 -16.56 10.94
CA THR A 340 2.80 -17.30 11.31
C THR A 340 3.78 -16.46 12.12
N GLY A 341 4.87 -17.06 12.62
CA GLY A 341 5.86 -16.38 13.45
C GLY A 341 5.35 -16.03 14.84
N GLY A 342 6.05 -15.13 15.53
CA GLY A 342 5.76 -14.77 16.94
C GLY A 342 4.32 -14.32 17.20
N MET A 343 3.67 -13.67 16.24
CA MET A 343 2.27 -13.25 16.37
C MET A 343 1.27 -14.43 16.43
N ALA A 344 1.61 -15.60 15.88
CA ALA A 344 0.74 -16.77 15.89
C ALA A 344 0.51 -17.34 17.29
N PHE A 345 1.49 -17.24 18.20
CA PHE A 345 1.33 -17.66 19.61
C PHE A 345 0.25 -16.85 20.34
N THR A 346 0.04 -15.59 19.94
CA THR A 346 -1.04 -14.76 20.49
C THR A 346 -2.41 -15.25 20.01
N PHE A 347 -2.53 -15.67 18.75
CA PHE A 347 -3.76 -16.32 18.24
C PHE A 347 -4.03 -17.64 18.96
N LYS A 348 -3.04 -18.53 19.03
CA LYS A 348 -3.15 -19.86 19.65
C LYS A 348 -3.51 -19.84 21.13
N LYS A 349 -2.84 -18.99 21.92
CA LYS A 349 -3.17 -18.83 23.34
C LYS A 349 -4.57 -18.22 23.56
N THR A 350 -5.05 -17.37 22.66
CA THR A 350 -6.35 -16.68 22.82
C THR A 350 -7.53 -17.53 22.32
N LEU A 351 -7.37 -18.29 21.24
CA LEU A 351 -8.45 -19.06 20.61
C LEU A 351 -8.55 -20.50 21.11
N GLU A 352 -7.40 -21.13 21.37
CA GLU A 352 -7.28 -22.57 21.61
C GLU A 352 -6.71 -22.87 23.01
N ASN A 353 -6.38 -21.82 23.79
CA ASN A 353 -5.76 -21.90 25.12
C ASN A 353 -4.45 -22.72 25.15
N VAL A 354 -3.75 -22.80 24.01
CA VAL A 354 -2.46 -23.50 23.88
C VAL A 354 -1.44 -22.88 24.83
N LYS A 355 -0.69 -23.74 25.53
CA LYS A 355 0.43 -23.31 26.37
C LYS A 355 1.60 -22.90 25.48
N ILE A 356 2.11 -21.67 25.66
CA ILE A 356 3.16 -21.10 24.80
C ILE A 356 4.51 -20.89 25.50
N GLY A 357 4.66 -21.34 26.75
CA GLY A 357 5.86 -21.08 27.55
C GLY A 357 6.24 -19.59 27.60
N ASN A 358 7.50 -19.30 27.28
CA ASN A 358 8.08 -17.96 27.17
C ASN A 358 7.95 -17.31 25.77
N SER A 359 7.13 -17.88 24.87
CA SER A 359 6.95 -17.33 23.51
C SER A 359 6.26 -15.96 23.52
N LEU A 360 6.46 -15.18 22.45
CA LEU A 360 5.92 -13.84 22.33
C LEU A 360 4.39 -13.81 22.47
N PHE A 361 3.90 -12.98 23.39
CA PHE A 361 2.48 -12.75 23.60
C PHE A 361 2.16 -11.25 23.59
N ASP A 362 1.28 -10.87 22.68
CA ASP A 362 0.83 -9.49 22.52
C ASP A 362 -0.52 -9.30 23.23
N GLU A 363 -0.47 -8.81 24.47
CA GLU A 363 -1.65 -8.58 25.31
C GLU A 363 -2.54 -7.42 24.82
N ALA A 364 -2.04 -6.56 23.93
CA ALA A 364 -2.86 -5.54 23.28
C ALA A 364 -3.61 -6.17 22.09
N GLY A 365 -2.88 -6.87 21.23
CA GLY A 365 -3.43 -7.54 20.04
C GLY A 365 -4.38 -8.70 20.35
N SER A 366 -4.15 -9.46 21.43
CA SER A 366 -5.01 -10.59 21.86
C SER A 366 -6.49 -10.20 21.97
N LYS A 367 -6.76 -8.98 22.43
CA LYS A 367 -8.11 -8.40 22.60
C LYS A 367 -8.88 -8.24 21.28
N THR A 368 -8.19 -8.33 20.13
CA THR A 368 -8.77 -8.22 18.78
C THR A 368 -8.80 -9.54 17.99
N VAL A 369 -8.22 -10.62 18.55
CA VAL A 369 -8.13 -11.92 17.88
C VAL A 369 -9.51 -12.52 17.61
N GLY A 370 -10.48 -12.35 18.52
CA GLY A 370 -11.87 -12.77 18.32
C GLY A 370 -12.49 -12.09 17.09
N ASP A 371 -12.50 -10.75 17.09
CA ASP A 371 -13.00 -9.92 15.98
C ASP A 371 -12.38 -10.29 14.64
N ILE A 372 -11.07 -10.56 14.60
CA ILE A 372 -10.35 -10.98 13.38
C ILE A 372 -10.91 -12.31 12.85
N ILE A 373 -11.15 -13.29 13.73
CA ILE A 373 -11.71 -14.59 13.34
C ILE A 373 -13.19 -14.47 12.92
N GLU A 374 -13.98 -13.58 13.56
CA GLU A 374 -15.36 -13.32 13.13
C GLU A 374 -15.42 -12.60 11.78
N LYS A 375 -14.58 -11.58 11.55
CA LYS A 375 -14.41 -10.93 10.24
C LYS A 375 -13.95 -11.94 9.19
N ALA A 376 -13.04 -12.85 9.51
CA ALA A 376 -12.58 -13.88 8.59
C ALA A 376 -13.71 -14.84 8.19
N LYS A 377 -14.47 -15.35 9.16
CA LYS A 377 -15.67 -16.17 8.91
C LYS A 377 -16.69 -15.42 8.03
N LYS A 378 -16.98 -14.16 8.34
CA LYS A 378 -17.91 -13.30 7.58
C LYS A 378 -17.48 -13.09 6.12
N ASN A 379 -16.18 -13.05 5.84
CA ASN A 379 -15.63 -12.93 4.49
C ASN A 379 -15.29 -14.28 3.82
N ASN A 380 -15.64 -15.42 4.46
CA ASN A 380 -15.32 -16.78 3.99
C ASN A 380 -13.81 -17.06 3.80
N VAL A 381 -12.97 -16.49 4.66
CA VAL A 381 -11.50 -16.65 4.60
C VAL A 381 -11.05 -17.91 5.35
N LYS A 382 -10.30 -18.77 4.65
CA LYS A 382 -9.57 -19.91 5.23
C LYS A 382 -8.38 -19.38 6.08
N ILE A 383 -8.59 -19.21 7.39
CA ILE A 383 -7.52 -18.92 8.34
C ILE A 383 -6.67 -20.17 8.54
N VAL A 384 -5.35 -20.01 8.48
CA VAL A 384 -4.37 -21.08 8.67
C VAL A 384 -3.35 -20.63 9.72
N LEU A 385 -3.22 -21.41 10.79
CA LEU A 385 -2.25 -21.21 11.87
C LEU A 385 -1.21 -22.35 11.81
N PRO A 386 -0.02 -22.20 12.43
CA PRO A 386 0.83 -23.36 12.74
C PRO A 386 0.09 -24.35 13.65
N VAL A 387 0.60 -25.58 13.75
CA VAL A 387 0.12 -26.65 14.63
C VAL A 387 1.24 -27.37 15.40
N ASP A 388 2.48 -27.03 15.08
CA ASP A 388 3.71 -27.54 15.69
C ASP A 388 4.85 -26.53 15.55
N TYR A 389 5.83 -26.62 16.44
CA TYR A 389 6.81 -25.56 16.69
C TYR A 389 8.20 -26.14 16.92
N ILE A 390 9.22 -25.49 16.37
CA ILE A 390 10.60 -25.64 16.83
C ILE A 390 10.78 -24.70 18.03
N THR A 391 11.17 -25.27 19.17
CA THR A 391 11.29 -24.56 20.45
C THR A 391 12.74 -24.43 20.88
N ALA A 392 13.01 -23.53 21.83
CA ALA A 392 14.34 -23.24 22.36
C ALA A 392 14.27 -22.82 23.84
N ASP A 393 15.32 -23.10 24.61
CA ASP A 393 15.45 -22.67 26.02
C ASP A 393 15.88 -21.20 26.20
N LYS A 394 16.41 -20.57 25.14
CA LYS A 394 16.79 -19.15 25.07
C LYS A 394 16.67 -18.60 23.65
N PHE A 395 16.56 -17.27 23.52
CA PHE A 395 16.58 -16.58 22.23
C PHE A 395 18.03 -16.42 21.72
N ALA A 396 18.63 -17.51 21.22
CA ALA A 396 19.99 -17.49 20.68
C ALA A 396 20.24 -18.65 19.68
N ALA A 397 21.17 -18.46 18.75
CA ALA A 397 21.54 -19.48 17.76
C ALA A 397 22.28 -20.70 18.36
N ASP A 398 22.72 -20.62 19.61
CA ASP A 398 23.34 -21.69 20.40
C ASP A 398 22.39 -22.23 21.51
N ALA A 399 21.08 -22.01 21.36
CA ALA A 399 20.07 -22.54 22.28
C ALA A 399 19.91 -24.06 22.17
N LYS A 400 19.47 -24.69 23.26
CA LYS A 400 19.03 -26.08 23.23
C LYS A 400 17.66 -26.14 22.56
N THR A 401 17.62 -26.67 21.34
CA THR A 401 16.40 -26.82 20.58
C THR A 401 15.50 -27.94 21.12
N GLY A 402 14.21 -27.82 20.83
CA GLY A 402 13.17 -28.80 21.10
C GLY A 402 12.05 -28.71 20.07
N TYR A 403 10.97 -29.44 20.32
CA TYR A 403 9.77 -29.48 19.50
C TYR A 403 8.54 -29.54 20.43
N ALA A 404 7.40 -29.04 19.96
CA ALA A 404 6.11 -29.18 20.63
C ALA A 404 4.96 -29.07 19.61
N THR A 405 3.81 -29.70 19.88
CA THR A 405 2.54 -29.45 19.17
C THR A 405 1.60 -28.54 19.96
N ASP A 406 0.45 -28.17 19.37
CA ASP A 406 -0.63 -27.49 20.10
C ASP A 406 -1.19 -28.33 21.26
N GLU A 407 -1.32 -29.65 21.07
CA GLU A 407 -1.89 -30.56 22.08
C GLU A 407 -0.94 -30.80 23.27
N GLU A 408 0.37 -30.81 23.02
CA GLU A 408 1.41 -30.90 24.05
C GLU A 408 1.63 -29.55 24.75
N GLY A 409 1.62 -28.47 23.96
CA GLY A 409 2.01 -27.13 24.39
C GLY A 409 3.52 -26.97 24.58
N ILE A 410 3.97 -25.72 24.51
CA ILE A 410 5.37 -25.35 24.73
C ILE A 410 5.67 -25.39 26.25
N PRO A 411 6.73 -26.11 26.70
CA PRO A 411 7.11 -26.17 28.11
C PRO A 411 7.46 -24.81 28.73
N ASP A 412 7.35 -24.70 30.05
CA ASP A 412 7.82 -23.51 30.76
C ASP A 412 9.34 -23.37 30.62
N GLY A 413 9.83 -22.13 30.52
CA GLY A 413 11.23 -21.86 30.16
C GLY A 413 11.48 -21.82 28.64
N TYR A 414 10.80 -22.68 27.86
CA TYR A 414 10.97 -22.76 26.41
C TYR A 414 10.11 -21.73 25.66
N MET A 415 10.55 -21.36 24.46
CA MET A 415 9.84 -20.49 23.52
C MET A 415 9.88 -21.05 22.11
N GLY A 416 8.82 -20.88 21.32
CA GLY A 416 8.78 -21.28 19.91
C GLY A 416 9.39 -20.20 19.01
N LEU A 417 10.31 -20.59 18.11
CA LEU A 417 11.09 -19.67 17.27
C LEU A 417 11.02 -19.96 15.76
N ASP A 418 10.52 -21.14 15.35
CA ASP A 418 10.17 -21.47 13.96
C ASP A 418 9.01 -22.46 13.95
N VAL A 419 8.38 -22.66 12.79
CA VAL A 419 7.25 -23.58 12.63
C VAL A 419 7.73 -25.01 12.33
N GLY A 420 7.02 -26.01 12.87
CA GLY A 420 7.37 -27.43 12.71
C GLY A 420 6.95 -28.01 11.35
N GLU A 421 7.26 -29.29 11.14
CA GLU A 421 7.07 -29.97 9.85
C GLU A 421 5.61 -30.11 9.43
N LYS A 422 4.68 -30.29 10.39
CA LYS A 422 3.23 -30.36 10.10
C LYS A 422 2.73 -29.00 9.60
N SER A 423 3.18 -27.91 10.24
CA SER A 423 2.88 -26.53 9.85
C SER A 423 3.45 -26.20 8.47
N VAL A 424 4.71 -26.58 8.21
CA VAL A 424 5.33 -26.45 6.88
C VAL A 424 4.52 -27.18 5.80
N LYS A 425 4.01 -28.39 6.09
CA LYS A 425 3.16 -29.15 5.16
C LYS A 425 1.83 -28.43 4.89
N LEU A 426 1.16 -27.95 5.94
CA LEU A 426 -0.10 -27.20 5.84
C LEU A 426 0.06 -25.86 5.08
N TYR A 427 1.20 -25.20 5.24
CA TYR A 427 1.55 -23.99 4.48
C TYR A 427 1.81 -24.32 3.02
N LYS A 428 2.58 -25.38 2.71
CA LYS A 428 2.82 -25.85 1.33
C LYS A 428 1.52 -26.19 0.59
N GLU A 429 0.61 -26.89 1.24
CA GLU A 429 -0.71 -27.22 0.68
C GLU A 429 -1.52 -25.95 0.38
N THR A 430 -1.59 -25.02 1.33
CA THR A 430 -2.32 -23.75 1.16
C THR A 430 -1.67 -22.80 0.14
N ILE A 431 -0.34 -22.87 -0.03
CA ILE A 431 0.40 -22.13 -1.07
C ILE A 431 0.13 -22.69 -2.47
N ALA A 432 0.07 -24.02 -2.61
CA ALA A 432 -0.22 -24.68 -3.89
C ALA A 432 -1.67 -24.47 -4.38
N GLU A 433 -2.61 -24.15 -3.48
CA GLU A 433 -3.99 -23.74 -3.84
C GLU A 433 -4.07 -22.35 -4.50
N ALA A 434 -3.06 -21.49 -4.35
CA ALA A 434 -3.16 -20.07 -4.63
C ALA A 434 -2.68 -19.67 -6.04
N LYS A 435 -3.38 -18.70 -6.65
CA LYS A 435 -2.97 -18.04 -7.91
C LYS A 435 -2.43 -16.63 -7.72
N THR A 436 -2.73 -15.99 -6.60
CA THR A 436 -2.07 -14.78 -6.13
C THR A 436 -1.59 -15.03 -4.70
N ILE A 437 -0.36 -14.67 -4.37
CA ILE A 437 0.24 -14.80 -3.04
C ILE A 437 0.88 -13.47 -2.65
N LEU A 438 0.48 -12.94 -1.50
CA LEU A 438 1.12 -11.79 -0.86
C LEU A 438 1.81 -12.25 0.43
N TRP A 439 3.13 -12.11 0.54
CA TRP A 439 3.89 -12.52 1.72
C TRP A 439 4.55 -11.32 2.42
N ASN A 440 4.20 -11.12 3.70
CA ASN A 440 4.71 -10.06 4.57
C ASN A 440 4.98 -10.62 5.98
N GLY A 441 6.21 -11.09 6.22
CA GLY A 441 6.73 -11.56 7.51
C GLY A 441 7.14 -13.05 7.50
N PRO A 442 8.34 -13.42 7.98
CA PRO A 442 8.82 -14.80 7.98
C PRO A 442 8.09 -15.69 9.03
N PRO A 443 7.99 -17.00 8.77
CA PRO A 443 7.52 -18.00 9.75
C PRO A 443 8.34 -18.15 11.04
N GLY A 444 9.64 -17.83 11.01
CA GLY A 444 10.55 -18.04 12.14
C GLY A 444 11.73 -17.07 12.14
N VAL A 445 12.61 -17.20 13.13
CA VAL A 445 13.80 -16.36 13.35
C VAL A 445 14.92 -16.79 12.38
N PHE A 446 14.69 -16.54 11.09
CA PHE A 446 15.50 -17.01 9.96
C PHE A 446 16.94 -16.49 9.91
N GLU A 447 17.26 -15.49 10.74
CA GLU A 447 18.61 -14.99 11.00
C GLU A 447 19.46 -16.02 11.76
N MET A 448 18.83 -16.94 12.49
CA MET A 448 19.46 -18.04 13.22
C MET A 448 19.18 -19.36 12.50
N GLU A 449 20.20 -20.06 12.01
CA GLU A 449 20.03 -21.30 11.24
C GLU A 449 19.13 -22.39 11.89
N PRO A 450 19.16 -22.62 13.22
CA PRO A 450 18.25 -23.57 13.87
C PRO A 450 16.75 -23.23 13.75
N PHE A 451 16.42 -21.97 13.41
CA PHE A 451 15.06 -21.42 13.34
C PHE A 451 14.72 -20.84 11.96
N ALA A 452 15.44 -21.30 10.93
CA ALA A 452 15.32 -20.82 9.55
C ALA A 452 14.63 -21.82 8.58
N ASN A 453 14.38 -23.06 9.02
CA ASN A 453 13.86 -24.13 8.15
C ASN A 453 12.44 -23.85 7.67
N GLY A 454 11.50 -23.56 8.58
CA GLY A 454 10.11 -23.26 8.22
C GLY A 454 10.01 -22.04 7.31
N THR A 455 10.85 -21.03 7.53
CA THR A 455 10.97 -19.86 6.65
C THR A 455 11.48 -20.23 5.26
N LYS A 456 12.55 -21.04 5.17
CA LYS A 456 13.10 -21.51 3.89
C LYS A 456 12.11 -22.39 3.12
N GLN A 457 11.49 -23.36 3.79
CA GLN A 457 10.50 -24.27 3.19
C GLN A 457 9.25 -23.52 2.67
N THR A 458 8.90 -22.40 3.31
CA THR A 458 7.83 -21.48 2.84
C THR A 458 8.26 -20.68 1.61
N LEU A 459 9.53 -20.24 1.54
CA LEU A 459 10.08 -19.63 0.33
C LEU A 459 10.15 -20.60 -0.84
N ASP A 460 10.64 -21.83 -0.62
CA ASP A 460 10.73 -22.86 -1.65
C ASP A 460 9.33 -23.17 -2.24
N ALA A 461 8.31 -23.24 -1.38
CA ALA A 461 6.91 -23.39 -1.78
C ALA A 461 6.38 -22.20 -2.61
N ALA A 462 6.68 -20.97 -2.19
CA ALA A 462 6.28 -19.76 -2.90
C ALA A 462 6.98 -19.63 -4.26
N VAL A 463 8.24 -20.05 -4.36
CA VAL A 463 9.00 -20.16 -5.62
C VAL A 463 8.40 -21.22 -6.54
N ASP A 464 7.98 -22.37 -6.03
CA ASP A 464 7.31 -23.41 -6.83
C ASP A 464 5.91 -22.97 -7.30
N ALA A 465 5.16 -22.25 -6.47
CA ALA A 465 3.91 -21.61 -6.90
C ALA A 465 4.15 -20.59 -8.04
N ALA A 466 5.21 -19.78 -7.95
CA ALA A 466 5.58 -18.82 -9.01
C ALA A 466 5.95 -19.52 -10.33
N LYS A 467 6.72 -20.63 -10.29
CA LYS A 467 7.01 -21.47 -11.47
C LYS A 467 5.72 -22.03 -12.11
N ASN A 468 4.74 -22.38 -11.29
CA ASN A 468 3.44 -22.90 -11.71
C ASN A 468 2.45 -21.79 -12.15
N GLY A 469 2.91 -20.53 -12.26
CA GLY A 469 2.13 -19.42 -12.81
C GLY A 469 1.35 -18.59 -11.79
N ALA A 470 1.54 -18.79 -10.48
CA ALA A 470 0.98 -17.90 -9.47
C ALA A 470 1.72 -16.55 -9.44
N ILE A 471 0.99 -15.46 -9.20
CA ILE A 471 1.58 -14.13 -8.96
C ILE A 471 2.03 -14.07 -7.50
N VAL A 472 3.33 -14.04 -7.26
CA VAL A 472 3.92 -14.04 -5.91
C VAL A 472 4.62 -12.73 -5.62
N ILE A 473 4.13 -12.00 -4.61
CA ILE A 473 4.56 -10.65 -4.23
C ILE A 473 5.09 -10.68 -2.80
N ILE A 474 6.37 -10.33 -2.64
CA ILE A 474 6.97 -10.10 -1.32
C ILE A 474 6.78 -8.63 -0.95
N GLY A 475 6.13 -8.37 0.19
CA GLY A 475 5.70 -7.03 0.60
C GLY A 475 6.35 -6.48 1.87
N GLY A 476 7.37 -7.14 2.44
CA GLY A 476 7.99 -6.76 3.71
C GLY A 476 9.51 -6.93 3.73
N GLY A 477 10.22 -6.07 4.47
CA GLY A 477 11.69 -5.99 4.43
C GLY A 477 12.41 -7.27 4.88
N ASP A 478 11.92 -7.91 5.95
CA ASP A 478 12.50 -9.15 6.47
C ASP A 478 12.30 -10.29 5.46
N THR A 479 11.14 -10.34 4.80
CA THR A 479 10.83 -11.32 3.75
C THR A 479 11.59 -11.04 2.43
N ALA A 480 11.86 -9.78 2.11
CA ALA A 480 12.79 -9.43 1.02
C ALA A 480 14.23 -9.90 1.36
N THR A 481 14.62 -9.80 2.64
CA THR A 481 15.91 -10.31 3.14
C THR A 481 15.97 -11.83 3.08
N VAL A 482 14.87 -12.54 3.34
CA VAL A 482 14.71 -13.99 3.08
C VAL A 482 14.91 -14.31 1.59
N ALA A 483 14.25 -13.58 0.69
CA ALA A 483 14.39 -13.79 -0.75
C ALA A 483 15.84 -13.59 -1.24
N ALA A 484 16.52 -12.55 -0.74
CA ALA A 484 17.93 -12.29 -1.03
C ALA A 484 18.87 -13.35 -0.43
N LYS A 485 18.69 -13.73 0.85
CA LYS A 485 19.52 -14.74 1.56
C LYS A 485 19.57 -16.08 0.81
N TYR A 486 18.48 -16.48 0.17
CA TYR A 486 18.37 -17.74 -0.57
C TYR A 486 18.40 -17.59 -2.11
N GLY A 487 18.77 -16.40 -2.62
CA GLY A 487 18.91 -16.14 -4.06
C GLY A 487 17.63 -16.43 -4.85
N ALA A 488 16.49 -15.93 -4.36
CA ALA A 488 15.16 -16.19 -4.92
C ALA A 488 14.47 -14.95 -5.50
N GLU A 489 15.12 -13.79 -5.49
CA GLU A 489 14.55 -12.52 -5.98
C GLU A 489 14.06 -12.62 -7.44
N ASP A 490 14.88 -13.19 -8.34
CA ASP A 490 14.52 -13.43 -9.75
C ASP A 490 13.58 -14.64 -9.97
N LYS A 491 13.26 -15.39 -8.91
CA LYS A 491 12.38 -16.59 -8.96
C LYS A 491 10.94 -16.27 -8.52
N LEU A 492 10.67 -15.03 -8.12
CA LEU A 492 9.39 -14.54 -7.61
C LEU A 492 8.86 -13.45 -8.56
N SER A 493 7.54 -13.27 -8.62
CA SER A 493 6.96 -12.31 -9.58
C SER A 493 7.33 -10.86 -9.25
N HIS A 494 7.35 -10.51 -7.95
CA HIS A 494 7.82 -9.22 -7.48
C HIS A 494 8.35 -9.27 -6.04
N VAL A 495 9.50 -8.62 -5.81
CA VAL A 495 10.02 -8.32 -4.48
C VAL A 495 9.96 -6.82 -4.27
N SER A 496 9.09 -6.38 -3.35
CA SER A 496 8.85 -4.97 -3.09
C SER A 496 9.99 -4.34 -2.29
N THR A 497 10.49 -3.22 -2.81
CA THR A 497 11.56 -2.41 -2.20
C THR A 497 11.01 -1.34 -1.24
N GLY A 498 9.69 -1.13 -1.24
CA GLY A 498 9.03 -0.02 -0.54
C GLY A 498 9.03 -0.12 0.98
N GLY A 499 9.14 -1.31 1.56
CA GLY A 499 9.16 -1.54 3.01
C GLY A 499 7.94 -0.94 3.71
N GLY A 500 8.11 0.21 4.35
CA GLY A 500 7.02 0.95 4.98
C GLY A 500 5.96 1.44 4.00
N ALA A 501 6.34 1.85 2.78
CA ALA A 501 5.38 2.24 1.75
C ALA A 501 4.53 1.06 1.28
N SER A 502 5.14 -0.12 1.15
CA SER A 502 4.46 -1.38 0.85
C SER A 502 3.46 -1.73 1.96
N LEU A 503 3.87 -1.62 3.22
CA LEU A 503 2.99 -1.89 4.37
C LEU A 503 1.80 -0.93 4.41
N GLU A 504 2.02 0.39 4.30
CA GLU A 504 0.94 1.38 4.37
C GLU A 504 -0.06 1.26 3.21
N LEU A 505 0.41 0.90 2.01
CA LEU A 505 -0.46 0.59 0.86
C LEU A 505 -1.30 -0.68 1.10
N LEU A 506 -0.69 -1.73 1.66
CA LEU A 506 -1.38 -2.98 2.02
C LEU A 506 -2.35 -2.80 3.21
N GLU A 507 -2.14 -1.79 4.06
CA GLU A 507 -3.07 -1.30 5.09
C GLU A 507 -4.21 -0.43 4.52
N GLY A 508 -4.20 -0.14 3.22
CA GLY A 508 -5.24 0.64 2.53
C GLY A 508 -5.10 2.16 2.66
N LYS A 509 -3.91 2.67 3.05
CA LYS A 509 -3.63 4.10 3.11
C LYS A 509 -3.28 4.63 1.73
N GLU A 510 -3.70 5.86 1.43
CA GLU A 510 -3.20 6.59 0.27
C GLU A 510 -1.73 6.98 0.50
N LEU A 511 -0.86 6.69 -0.49
CA LEU A 511 0.54 7.08 -0.46
C LEU A 511 0.71 8.49 -1.07
N PRO A 512 1.10 9.54 -0.30
CA PRO A 512 1.17 10.92 -0.80
C PRO A 512 2.02 11.10 -2.07
N GLY A 513 3.16 10.40 -2.15
CA GLY A 513 4.07 10.44 -3.32
C GLY A 513 3.57 9.66 -4.54
N VAL A 514 2.48 8.89 -4.42
CA VAL A 514 1.74 8.29 -5.54
C VAL A 514 0.54 9.17 -5.90
N ALA A 515 -0.19 9.68 -4.91
CA ALA A 515 -1.31 10.60 -5.11
C ALA A 515 -0.90 11.86 -5.89
N ALA A 516 0.30 12.40 -5.60
CA ALA A 516 0.88 13.57 -6.26
C ALA A 516 1.25 13.38 -7.75
N LEU A 517 1.29 12.12 -8.25
CA LEU A 517 1.52 11.82 -9.65
C LEU A 517 0.30 12.16 -10.51
N SER A 518 0.55 12.66 -11.71
CA SER A 518 -0.48 12.92 -12.73
C SER A 518 -1.14 11.61 -13.18
N SER A 519 -2.42 11.68 -13.51
CA SER A 519 -3.14 10.57 -14.16
C SER A 519 -2.82 10.52 -15.65
N LYS A 520 -3.07 9.36 -16.27
CA LYS A 520 -3.11 9.16 -17.73
C LYS A 520 -4.30 9.89 -18.37
#